data_AF-A0A1I3Z4R1-F1
#
_entry.id   AF-A0A1I3Z4R1-F1
#
_cell.length_a   1.000
_cell.length_b   1.000
_cell.length_c   1.000
_cell.angle_alpha   90.00
_cell.angle_beta   90.00
_cell.angle_gamma   90.00
#
_symmetry.space_group_name_H-M   'P 1'
#
loop_
_entity.id
_entity.type
_entity.pdbx_description
1 polymer ?
#
loop_
_entity_poly.entity_id
_entity_poly.type
_entity_poly.pdbx_seq_one_letter_code
_entity_poly.pdbx_strand_id
1 'polypeptide(L)'
;MTVRCASWFPAFAAMGLALGLAACDGGASAVKAPKAGDVASAAQPASDRDAPSYGGGAYDGAPTRSDPRDAPVRKVAGKPMWAANRTRTAEENAQRGFERYGAAFAAADVDDYVRKTHAFVAHPPAGAQTLTRANGDTLIYDPKDNVFAVVTRAGAPRTMFKPDDGAAYWAMQKTGQTRRTAAARDRAASTDS
;
A
#
# COMPACT_ATOMS: atom_id res chain seq x y z
N MET A 1 22.65 -13.36 53.56
CA MET A 1 23.15 -12.10 52.97
C MET A 1 21.97 -11.38 52.36
N THR A 2 21.45 -10.40 53.10
CA THR A 2 20.35 -9.51 52.72
C THR A 2 20.93 -8.28 52.04
N VAL A 3 20.51 -8.00 50.81
CA VAL A 3 20.71 -6.67 50.20
C VAL A 3 19.34 -6.14 49.80
N ARG A 4 18.97 -5.04 50.47
CA ARG A 4 17.79 -4.20 50.24
C ARG A 4 18.17 -3.01 49.37
N CYS A 5 17.13 -2.37 48.82
CA CYS A 5 17.07 -1.00 48.28
C CYS A 5 17.68 -0.81 46.88
N ALA A 6 17.14 0.01 45.96
CA ALA A 6 16.22 1.13 46.12
C ALA A 6 15.38 1.33 44.85
N SER A 7 14.11 1.66 45.07
CA SER A 7 13.20 2.35 44.16
C SER A 7 13.70 3.77 43.85
N TRP A 8 13.66 4.18 42.57
CA TRP A 8 13.73 5.60 42.20
C TRP A 8 12.67 5.89 41.13
N PHE A 9 11.57 6.52 41.57
CA PHE A 9 10.61 7.22 40.73
C PHE A 9 11.08 8.68 40.57
N PRO A 10 11.25 9.22 39.35
CA PRO A 10 11.25 10.66 39.16
C PRO A 10 9.83 11.14 38.84
N ALA A 11 9.30 11.93 39.76
CA ALA A 11 8.13 12.78 39.59
C ALA A 11 8.43 13.84 38.51
N PHE A 12 7.59 13.92 37.47
CA PHE A 12 7.57 15.08 36.57
C PHE A 12 6.49 16.05 37.04
N ALA A 13 6.96 17.23 37.42
CA ALA A 13 6.16 18.37 37.82
C ALA A 13 5.33 18.89 36.64
N ALA A 14 4.03 19.07 36.88
CA ALA A 14 3.11 19.75 35.98
C ALA A 14 3.33 21.27 36.10
N MET A 15 3.76 21.90 35.00
CA MET A 15 3.78 23.35 34.86
C MET A 15 2.55 23.74 34.02
N GLY A 16 1.58 24.39 34.66
CA GLY A 16 0.38 24.90 34.01
C GLY A 16 0.72 26.04 33.06
N LEU A 17 0.15 26.00 31.85
CA LEU A 17 0.16 27.11 30.90
C LEU A 17 -1.27 27.62 30.72
N ALA A 18 -1.46 28.90 31.02
CA ALA A 18 -2.73 29.61 31.00
C ALA A 18 -3.27 29.81 29.57
N LEU A 19 -4.61 29.84 29.47
CA LEU A 19 -5.39 30.11 28.26
C LEU A 19 -5.17 31.53 27.73
N GLY A 20 -4.98 31.65 26.42
CA GLY A 20 -5.15 32.88 25.66
C GLY A 20 -6.11 32.64 24.49
N LEU A 21 -7.31 33.20 24.59
CA LEU A 21 -8.30 33.27 23.50
C LEU A 21 -7.88 34.35 22.50
N ALA A 22 -7.67 33.96 21.24
CA ALA A 22 -7.69 34.88 20.11
C ALA A 22 -8.43 34.19 18.95
N ALA A 23 -9.68 34.61 18.77
CA ALA A 23 -10.46 34.37 17.58
C ALA A 23 -10.01 35.35 16.48
N CYS A 24 -9.70 34.85 15.29
CA CYS A 24 -9.76 35.51 13.98
C CYS A 24 -9.70 34.38 12.95
N ASP A 25 -10.85 33.88 12.49
CA ASP A 25 -11.51 34.32 11.24
C ASP A 25 -10.97 33.59 10.00
N GLY A 26 -11.75 32.61 9.52
CA GLY A 26 -12.40 32.79 8.22
C GLY A 26 -11.56 32.83 6.93
N GLY A 27 -10.44 32.14 6.84
CA GLY A 27 -9.67 32.03 5.58
C GLY A 27 -10.28 31.11 4.52
N ALA A 28 -11.50 31.38 4.05
CA ALA A 28 -12.08 30.73 2.87
C ALA A 28 -11.30 31.13 1.61
N SER A 29 -10.40 30.28 1.13
CA SER A 29 -9.81 30.42 -0.21
C SER A 29 -10.88 30.11 -1.26
N ALA A 30 -11.64 31.12 -1.63
CA ALA A 30 -12.57 31.08 -2.76
C ALA A 30 -11.78 31.17 -4.07
N VAL A 31 -11.58 30.03 -4.74
CA VAL A 31 -11.15 30.02 -6.15
C VAL A 31 -12.27 30.63 -7.00
N LYS A 32 -12.02 31.80 -7.56
CA LYS A 32 -12.92 32.49 -8.47
C LYS A 32 -12.91 31.75 -9.81
N ALA A 33 -14.02 31.10 -10.16
CA ALA A 33 -14.23 30.57 -11.51
C ALA A 33 -14.25 31.74 -12.52
N PRO A 34 -13.56 31.64 -13.67
CA PRO A 34 -13.68 32.66 -14.71
C PRO A 34 -15.08 32.57 -15.35
N LYS A 35 -15.79 33.69 -15.36
CA LYS A 35 -17.05 33.85 -16.10
C LYS A 35 -16.73 34.51 -17.44
N ALA A 36 -17.36 33.99 -18.48
CA ALA A 36 -17.24 34.41 -19.86
C ALA A 36 -17.69 35.87 -20.08
N GLY A 37 -17.05 36.53 -21.06
CA GLY A 37 -17.51 37.78 -21.66
C GLY A 37 -16.56 38.96 -21.40
N ASP A 38 -16.14 39.60 -22.50
CA ASP A 38 -15.57 40.95 -22.60
C ASP A 38 -14.07 41.13 -22.35
N VAL A 39 -13.30 41.00 -23.43
CA VAL A 39 -12.05 41.76 -23.61
C VAL A 39 -12.17 42.62 -24.87
N ALA A 40 -12.33 43.92 -24.66
CA ALA A 40 -12.12 44.95 -25.68
C ALA A 40 -10.61 45.20 -25.86
N SER A 41 -10.23 45.48 -27.10
CA SER A 41 -8.86 45.66 -27.60
C SER A 41 -8.10 46.81 -26.95
N ALA A 42 -6.81 46.57 -26.68
CA ALA A 42 -5.78 47.61 -26.79
C ALA A 42 -4.43 47.00 -27.21
N ALA A 43 -4.05 47.36 -28.44
CA ALA A 43 -2.70 47.51 -29.00
C ALA A 43 -1.61 46.45 -28.74
N GLN A 44 -1.20 45.80 -29.84
CA GLN A 44 -0.01 44.97 -30.00
C GLN A 44 1.29 45.79 -29.82
N PRO A 45 2.41 45.13 -29.50
CA PRO A 45 3.54 45.22 -30.43
C PRO A 45 3.93 43.86 -31.04
N ALA A 46 4.40 43.99 -32.27
CA ALA A 46 4.99 43.02 -33.18
C ALA A 46 6.13 42.23 -32.48
N SER A 47 6.06 40.89 -32.42
CA SER A 47 6.48 39.91 -33.43
C SER A 47 7.93 39.45 -33.28
N ASP A 48 8.13 38.48 -32.39
CA ASP A 48 9.04 37.35 -32.61
C ASP A 48 8.21 36.08 -32.46
N ARG A 49 7.58 35.67 -33.56
CA ARG A 49 6.81 34.43 -33.64
C ARG A 49 7.72 33.32 -34.12
N ASP A 50 8.31 32.61 -33.17
CA ASP A 50 8.52 31.17 -33.28
C ASP A 50 7.74 30.49 -32.14
N ALA A 51 6.42 30.68 -32.18
CA ALA A 51 5.51 29.81 -31.46
C ALA A 51 5.32 28.56 -32.34
N PRO A 52 5.69 27.34 -31.87
CA PRO A 52 5.25 26.15 -32.55
C PRO A 52 3.73 26.16 -32.52
N SER A 53 3.16 26.29 -33.71
CA SER A 53 1.76 26.02 -33.99
C SER A 53 1.37 24.74 -33.26
N TYR A 54 0.32 24.81 -32.44
CA TYR A 54 -0.45 23.63 -32.01
C TYR A 54 -1.16 23.09 -33.26
N GLY A 55 -0.36 22.60 -34.20
CA GLY A 55 -0.81 21.73 -35.26
C GLY A 55 -1.19 20.42 -34.59
N GLY A 56 -2.36 19.90 -34.95
CA GLY A 56 -2.70 18.50 -34.75
C GLY A 56 -1.68 17.63 -35.47
N GLY A 57 -0.51 17.47 -34.85
CA GLY A 57 0.48 16.49 -35.17
C GLY A 57 0.05 15.21 -34.49
N ALA A 58 -0.09 14.15 -35.28
CA ALA A 58 -0.15 12.80 -34.79
C ALA A 58 0.73 12.66 -33.56
N TYR A 59 0.15 12.23 -32.44
CA TYR A 59 0.94 11.67 -31.35
C TYR A 59 1.65 10.48 -31.98
N ASP A 60 2.88 10.72 -32.44
CA ASP A 60 3.81 9.67 -32.80
C ASP A 60 3.88 8.78 -31.56
N GLY A 61 3.38 7.56 -31.72
CA GLY A 61 2.92 6.72 -30.62
C GLY A 61 4.04 6.51 -29.63
N ALA A 62 4.03 7.26 -28.51
CA ALA A 62 4.87 6.94 -27.38
C ALA A 62 4.64 5.46 -27.08
N PRO A 63 5.69 4.61 -27.05
CA PRO A 63 5.51 3.19 -26.87
C PRO A 63 4.68 3.00 -25.61
N THR A 64 3.48 2.43 -25.76
CA THR A 64 2.66 2.06 -24.63
C THR A 64 3.51 1.10 -23.81
N ARG A 65 4.03 1.56 -22.67
CA ARG A 65 4.85 0.72 -21.81
C ARG A 65 4.02 -0.51 -21.49
N SER A 66 4.51 -1.68 -21.91
CA SER A 66 3.82 -2.96 -21.71
C SER A 66 3.43 -3.09 -20.24
N ASP A 67 2.22 -3.60 -19.96
CA ASP A 67 1.78 -3.80 -18.57
C ASP A 67 2.74 -4.77 -17.87
N PRO A 68 3.36 -4.39 -16.73
CA PRO A 68 4.30 -5.27 -16.02
C PRO A 68 3.70 -6.61 -15.58
N ARG A 69 2.37 -6.73 -15.56
CA ARG A 69 1.66 -7.99 -15.26
C ARG A 69 1.73 -9.00 -16.38
N ASP A 70 1.98 -8.56 -17.61
CA ASP A 70 2.07 -9.40 -18.81
C ASP A 70 3.52 -9.85 -19.07
N ALA A 71 4.48 -9.29 -18.33
CA ALA A 71 5.88 -9.69 -18.43
C ALA A 71 6.06 -11.18 -18.04
N PRO A 72 6.94 -11.93 -18.71
CA PRO A 72 7.27 -13.29 -18.31
C PRO A 72 7.79 -13.33 -16.87
N VAL A 73 7.17 -14.13 -16.01
CA VAL A 73 7.55 -14.27 -14.60
C VAL A 73 8.25 -15.61 -14.37
N ARG A 74 9.41 -15.56 -13.71
CA ARG A 74 10.12 -16.78 -13.27
C ARG A 74 9.23 -17.62 -12.36
N LYS A 75 9.34 -18.94 -12.41
CA LYS A 75 8.55 -19.84 -11.57
C LYS A 75 9.38 -20.47 -10.46
N VAL A 76 8.75 -20.67 -9.30
CA VAL A 76 9.27 -21.41 -8.14
C VAL A 76 8.27 -22.53 -7.86
N ALA A 77 8.72 -23.79 -7.92
CA ALA A 77 7.85 -24.98 -7.79
C ALA A 77 6.58 -24.92 -8.70
N GLY A 78 6.75 -24.44 -9.94
CA GLY A 78 5.66 -24.32 -10.92
C GLY A 78 4.70 -23.13 -10.73
N LYS A 79 4.83 -22.37 -9.63
CA LYS A 79 4.03 -21.15 -9.34
C LYS A 79 4.84 -19.90 -9.70
N PRO A 80 4.21 -18.75 -10.02
CA PRO A 80 4.97 -17.52 -10.27
C PRO A 80 5.79 -17.11 -9.04
N MET A 81 7.01 -16.64 -9.24
CA MET A 81 7.94 -16.34 -8.14
C MET A 81 7.38 -15.29 -7.17
N TRP A 82 6.65 -14.32 -7.70
CA TRP A 82 6.03 -13.24 -6.96
C TRP A 82 4.90 -12.63 -7.79
N ALA A 83 4.00 -11.90 -7.14
CA ALA A 83 2.92 -11.21 -7.83
C ALA A 83 3.41 -9.89 -8.45
N ALA A 84 3.20 -9.71 -9.76
CA ALA A 84 3.31 -8.43 -10.42
C ALA A 84 2.10 -7.53 -10.12
N ASN A 85 2.22 -6.23 -10.42
CA ASN A 85 1.11 -5.29 -10.38
C ASN A 85 1.23 -4.28 -11.54
N ARG A 86 0.21 -3.44 -11.70
CA ARG A 86 0.11 -2.47 -12.81
C ARG A 86 1.29 -1.51 -12.96
N THR A 87 2.12 -1.33 -11.91
CA THR A 87 3.27 -0.42 -11.96
C THR A 87 4.62 -1.11 -11.79
N ARG A 88 4.67 -2.41 -11.45
CA ARG A 88 5.91 -3.12 -11.13
C ARG A 88 5.86 -4.59 -11.49
N THR A 89 6.98 -5.11 -11.99
CA THR A 89 7.17 -6.53 -12.30
C THR A 89 7.16 -7.39 -11.03
N ALA A 90 7.15 -8.71 -11.21
CA ALA A 90 7.24 -9.66 -10.09
C ALA A 90 8.59 -9.52 -9.36
N GLU A 91 9.68 -9.40 -10.11
CA GLU A 91 11.05 -9.28 -9.63
C GLU A 91 11.23 -8.00 -8.80
N GLU A 92 10.73 -6.86 -9.29
CA GLU A 92 10.78 -5.59 -8.57
C GLU A 92 9.98 -5.64 -7.26
N ASN A 93 8.81 -6.29 -7.28
CA ASN A 93 8.00 -6.44 -6.07
C ASN A 93 8.66 -7.39 -5.06
N ALA A 94 9.32 -8.45 -5.51
CA ALA A 94 10.07 -9.37 -4.66
C ALA A 94 11.28 -8.68 -4.02
N GLN A 95 12.08 -7.96 -4.82
CA GLN A 95 13.20 -7.15 -4.36
C GLN A 95 12.78 -6.19 -3.25
N ARG A 96 11.72 -5.43 -3.47
CA ARG A 96 11.19 -4.50 -2.44
C ARG A 96 10.68 -5.21 -1.20
N GLY A 97 10.09 -6.39 -1.36
CA GLY A 97 9.67 -7.22 -0.23
C GLY A 97 10.86 -7.65 0.62
N PHE A 98 11.92 -8.10 -0.05
CA PHE A 98 13.18 -8.48 0.60
C PHE A 98 13.84 -7.29 1.31
N GLU A 99 13.99 -6.14 0.65
CA GLU A 99 14.58 -4.94 1.27
C GLU A 99 13.86 -4.52 2.55
N ARG A 100 12.53 -4.66 2.57
CA ARG A 100 11.71 -4.22 3.69
C ARG A 100 11.63 -5.25 4.82
N TYR A 101 11.57 -6.54 4.47
CA TYR A 101 11.19 -7.59 5.42
C TYR A 101 12.20 -8.74 5.50
N GLY A 102 13.11 -8.87 4.55
CA GLY A 102 14.06 -9.98 4.44
C GLY A 102 14.90 -10.20 5.70
N ALA A 103 15.36 -9.11 6.33
CA ALA A 103 16.14 -9.17 7.57
C ALA A 103 15.38 -9.88 8.72
N ALA A 104 14.07 -9.66 8.84
CA ALA A 104 13.24 -10.29 9.89
C ALA A 104 13.12 -11.83 9.73
N PHE A 105 13.49 -12.35 8.56
CA PHE A 105 13.52 -13.78 8.23
C PHE A 105 14.93 -14.31 7.98
N ALA A 106 15.95 -13.55 8.38
CA ALA A 106 17.35 -13.85 8.13
C ALA A 106 17.61 -14.25 6.67
N ALA A 107 16.94 -13.57 5.72
CA ALA A 107 17.12 -13.83 4.31
C ALA A 107 18.43 -13.22 3.81
N ALA A 108 19.25 -14.02 3.11
CA ALA A 108 20.55 -13.56 2.61
C ALA A 108 20.40 -12.64 1.38
N ASP A 109 19.44 -12.97 0.51
CA ASP A 109 19.15 -12.29 -0.73
C ASP A 109 17.66 -12.42 -1.09
N VAL A 110 17.27 -11.87 -2.25
CA VAL A 110 15.89 -11.91 -2.75
C VAL A 110 15.42 -13.34 -2.99
N ASP A 111 16.26 -14.20 -3.55
CA ASP A 111 15.87 -15.55 -3.92
C ASP A 111 15.66 -16.41 -2.65
N ASP A 112 16.46 -16.22 -1.60
CA ASP A 112 16.25 -16.86 -0.30
C ASP A 112 14.95 -16.37 0.36
N TYR A 113 14.67 -15.07 0.30
CA TYR A 113 13.41 -14.52 0.82
C TYR A 113 12.19 -15.02 0.05
N VAL A 114 12.27 -15.09 -1.29
CA VAL A 114 11.22 -15.68 -2.14
C VAL A 114 11.02 -17.15 -1.80
N ARG A 115 12.09 -17.93 -1.70
CA ARG A 115 12.04 -19.35 -1.33
C ARG A 115 11.39 -19.56 0.04
N LYS A 116 11.81 -18.80 1.06
CA LYS A 116 11.22 -18.83 2.42
C LYS A 116 9.74 -18.48 2.40
N THR A 117 9.36 -17.47 1.60
CA THR A 117 7.96 -17.08 1.43
C THR A 117 7.15 -18.19 0.77
N HIS A 118 7.66 -18.80 -0.30
CA HIS A 118 7.02 -19.96 -0.95
C HIS A 118 6.87 -21.14 0.00
N ALA A 119 7.89 -21.45 0.80
CA ALA A 119 7.84 -22.50 1.79
C ALA A 119 6.73 -22.24 2.84
N PHE A 120 6.67 -21.02 3.38
CA PHE A 120 5.64 -20.64 4.34
C PHE A 120 4.22 -20.72 3.78
N VAL A 121 3.99 -20.24 2.54
CA VAL A 121 2.63 -20.27 1.96
C VAL A 121 2.21 -21.65 1.47
N ALA A 122 3.16 -22.51 1.08
CA ALA A 122 2.89 -23.88 0.65
C ALA A 122 2.66 -24.83 1.85
N HIS A 123 3.43 -24.63 2.93
CA HIS A 123 3.40 -25.46 4.13
C HIS A 123 3.37 -24.58 5.38
N PRO A 124 2.25 -23.88 5.64
CA PRO A 124 2.13 -23.06 6.83
C PRO A 124 2.21 -23.95 8.09
N PRO A 125 2.81 -23.45 9.19
CA PRO A 125 2.97 -24.22 10.42
C PRO A 125 1.62 -24.57 11.05
N ALA A 126 1.60 -25.62 11.87
CA ALA A 126 0.41 -26.01 12.61
C ALA A 126 -0.08 -24.86 13.51
N GLY A 127 -1.37 -24.53 13.42
CA GLY A 127 -1.97 -23.40 14.14
C GLY A 127 -2.00 -22.09 13.35
N ALA A 128 -1.42 -22.06 12.13
CA ALA A 128 -1.59 -20.93 11.23
C ALA A 128 -3.07 -20.75 10.87
N GLN A 129 -3.53 -19.51 10.91
CA GLN A 129 -4.87 -19.08 10.56
C GLN A 129 -4.89 -18.60 9.12
N THR A 130 -5.96 -18.92 8.38
CA THR A 130 -6.10 -18.52 6.98
C THR A 130 -7.42 -17.81 6.71
N LEU A 131 -7.42 -16.93 5.71
CA LEU A 131 -8.61 -16.20 5.25
C LEU A 131 -8.54 -15.97 3.74
N THR A 132 -9.49 -16.50 3.00
CA THR A 132 -9.62 -16.25 1.56
C THR A 132 -10.48 -15.02 1.30
N ARG A 133 -9.97 -14.09 0.50
CA ARG A 133 -10.68 -12.87 0.09
C ARG A 133 -11.56 -13.15 -1.14
N ALA A 134 -12.51 -12.27 -1.41
CA ALA A 134 -13.41 -12.36 -2.57
C ALA A 134 -12.67 -12.35 -3.93
N ASN A 135 -11.48 -11.75 -4.00
CA ASN A 135 -10.64 -11.77 -5.20
C ASN A 135 -9.83 -13.08 -5.38
N GLY A 136 -9.98 -14.03 -4.45
CA GLY A 136 -9.26 -15.30 -4.44
C GLY A 136 -7.85 -15.25 -3.84
N ASP A 137 -7.39 -14.11 -3.34
CA ASP A 137 -6.14 -14.08 -2.56
C ASP A 137 -6.36 -14.74 -1.19
N THR A 138 -5.38 -15.49 -0.71
CA THR A 138 -5.37 -16.11 0.61
C THR A 138 -4.41 -15.37 1.53
N LEU A 139 -4.88 -15.04 2.72
CA LEU A 139 -4.10 -14.49 3.81
C LEU A 139 -3.76 -15.62 4.76
N ILE A 140 -2.53 -15.62 5.27
CA ILE A 140 -2.02 -16.63 6.18
C ILE A 140 -1.35 -15.89 7.35
N TYR A 141 -1.69 -16.28 8.58
CA TYR A 141 -1.09 -15.73 9.78
C TYR A 141 -0.71 -16.86 10.74
N ASP A 142 0.59 -16.99 11.03
CA ASP A 142 1.07 -17.84 12.10
C ASP A 142 1.18 -17.02 13.41
N PRO A 143 0.37 -17.32 14.44
CA PRO A 143 0.46 -16.63 15.72
C PRO A 143 1.73 -16.98 16.51
N LYS A 144 2.36 -18.12 16.26
CA LYS A 144 3.53 -18.58 17.03
C LYS A 144 4.78 -17.77 16.69
N ASP A 145 5.14 -17.72 15.42
CA ASP A 145 6.31 -16.98 14.94
C ASP A 145 5.99 -15.54 14.52
N ASN A 146 4.72 -15.15 14.69
CA ASN A 146 4.16 -13.87 14.30
C ASN A 146 4.46 -13.56 12.82
N VAL A 147 4.09 -14.48 11.93
CA VAL A 147 4.35 -14.35 10.48
C VAL A 147 3.06 -14.18 9.73
N PHE A 148 2.97 -13.12 8.93
CA PHE A 148 1.85 -12.86 8.04
C PHE A 148 2.29 -12.93 6.59
N ALA A 149 1.50 -13.58 5.74
CA ALA A 149 1.71 -13.57 4.30
C ALA A 149 0.40 -13.44 3.52
N VAL A 150 0.53 -12.98 2.27
CA VAL A 150 -0.57 -12.99 1.30
C VAL A 150 -0.11 -13.68 0.04
N VAL A 151 -0.92 -14.59 -0.46
CA VAL A 151 -0.69 -15.30 -1.72
C VAL A 151 -1.88 -15.11 -2.65
N THR A 152 -1.61 -14.97 -3.95
CA THR A 152 -2.67 -14.89 -4.97
C THR A 152 -3.35 -16.24 -5.16
N ARG A 153 -4.53 -16.23 -5.80
CA ARG A 153 -5.21 -17.47 -6.23
C ARG A 153 -4.32 -18.37 -7.11
N ALA A 154 -3.44 -17.79 -7.92
CA ALA A 154 -2.50 -18.51 -8.78
C ALA A 154 -1.28 -19.07 -7.99
N GLY A 155 -1.19 -18.81 -6.69
CA GLY A 155 -0.09 -19.27 -5.84
C GLY A 155 1.15 -18.36 -5.86
N ALA A 156 1.08 -17.18 -6.48
CA ALA A 156 2.16 -16.20 -6.43
C ALA A 156 2.12 -15.41 -5.12
N PRO A 157 3.18 -15.39 -4.29
CA PRO A 157 3.23 -14.55 -3.11
C PRO A 157 3.14 -13.06 -3.44
N ARG A 158 2.43 -12.30 -2.60
CA ARG A 158 2.38 -10.83 -2.67
C ARG A 158 3.26 -10.17 -1.60
N THR A 159 3.35 -10.78 -0.42
CA THR A 159 4.11 -10.26 0.73
C THR A 159 4.26 -11.33 1.81
N MET A 160 5.30 -11.20 2.63
CA MET A 160 5.49 -11.91 3.90
C MET A 160 6.21 -10.97 4.88
N PHE A 161 5.72 -10.83 6.11
CA PHE A 161 6.36 -9.99 7.13
C PHE A 161 5.92 -10.37 8.54
N LYS A 162 6.61 -9.84 9.55
CA LYS A 162 6.20 -9.96 10.95
C LYS A 162 5.46 -8.67 11.36
N PRO A 163 4.15 -8.69 11.63
CA PRO A 163 3.43 -7.49 12.03
C PRO A 163 3.81 -7.05 13.44
N ASP A 164 4.01 -5.75 13.64
CA ASP A 164 4.37 -5.20 14.96
C ASP A 164 3.27 -5.44 16.01
N ASP A 165 2.00 -5.34 15.61
CA ASP A 165 0.83 -5.55 16.49
C ASP A 165 0.41 -7.02 16.63
N GLY A 166 1.16 -7.95 16.04
CA GLY A 166 0.91 -9.39 16.14
C GLY A 166 -0.53 -9.82 15.86
N ALA A 167 -1.16 -10.47 16.85
CA ALA A 167 -2.52 -11.00 16.72
C ALA A 167 -3.58 -9.89 16.50
N ALA A 168 -3.34 -8.67 16.97
CA ALA A 168 -4.24 -7.55 16.72
C ALA A 168 -4.26 -7.16 15.24
N TYR A 169 -3.12 -7.23 14.56
CA TYR A 169 -3.05 -7.06 13.10
C TYR A 169 -3.96 -8.08 12.38
N TRP A 170 -3.90 -9.34 12.79
CA TRP A 170 -4.76 -10.39 12.21
C TRP A 170 -6.26 -10.15 12.48
N ALA A 171 -6.62 -9.73 13.69
CA ALA A 171 -7.99 -9.39 14.02
C ALA A 171 -8.53 -8.23 13.16
N MET A 172 -7.70 -7.23 12.88
CA MET A 172 -8.02 -6.14 11.97
C MET A 172 -8.25 -6.64 10.54
N GLN A 173 -7.40 -7.55 10.03
CA GLN A 173 -7.59 -8.14 8.69
C GLN A 173 -8.94 -8.86 8.56
N LYS A 174 -9.34 -9.66 9.56
CA LYS A 174 -10.63 -10.35 9.59
C LYS A 174 -11.80 -9.35 9.60
N THR A 175 -11.74 -8.36 10.51
CA THR A 175 -12.78 -7.34 10.64
C THR A 175 -12.95 -6.53 9.36
N GLY A 176 -11.85 -6.12 8.73
CA GLY A 176 -11.87 -5.39 7.47
C GLY A 176 -12.50 -6.21 6.34
N GLN A 177 -12.23 -7.52 6.30
CA GLN A 177 -12.84 -8.41 5.30
C GLN A 177 -14.35 -8.56 5.50
N THR A 178 -14.82 -8.72 6.74
CA THR A 178 -16.27 -8.79 7.03
C THR A 178 -17.00 -7.54 6.55
N ARG A 179 -16.46 -6.34 6.82
CA ARG A 179 -17.04 -5.08 6.37
C ARG A 179 -17.13 -4.98 4.85
N ARG A 180 -16.07 -5.38 4.13
CA ARG A 180 -16.06 -5.37 2.66
C ARG A 180 -17.10 -6.33 2.07
N THR A 181 -17.25 -7.51 2.67
CA THR A 181 -18.24 -8.49 2.23
C THR A 181 -19.66 -7.98 2.45
N ALA A 182 -19.95 -7.34 3.59
CA ALA A 182 -21.25 -6.71 3.84
C ALA A 182 -21.54 -5.60 2.81
N ALA A 183 -20.62 -4.65 2.64
CA ALA A 183 -20.79 -3.55 1.70
C ALA A 183 -20.89 -3.99 0.22
N ALA A 184 -20.35 -5.16 -0.13
CA ALA A 184 -20.51 -5.75 -1.46
C ALA A 184 -21.91 -6.35 -1.66
N ARG A 185 -22.47 -6.98 -0.61
CA ARG A 185 -23.84 -7.51 -0.63
C ARG A 185 -24.88 -6.39 -0.73
N ASP A 186 -24.69 -5.32 0.05
CA ASP A 186 -25.62 -4.18 0.04
C ASP A 186 -25.68 -3.51 -1.35
N ARG A 187 -24.52 -3.34 -2.00
CA ARG A 187 -24.46 -2.82 -3.38
C ARG A 187 -25.09 -3.75 -4.42
N ALA A 188 -24.98 -5.06 -4.23
CA ALA A 188 -25.63 -6.01 -5.12
C ALA A 188 -27.16 -5.93 -4.99
N ALA A 189 -27.67 -5.85 -3.75
CA ALA A 189 -29.11 -5.70 -3.50
C ALA A 189 -29.69 -4.40 -4.08
N SER A 190 -28.94 -3.29 -4.03
CA SER A 190 -29.41 -2.00 -4.57
C SER A 190 -29.38 -1.91 -6.10
N THR A 191 -28.70 -2.83 -6.78
CA THR A 191 -28.63 -2.85 -8.26
C THR A 191 -29.76 -3.67 -8.87
N ASP A 192 -30.43 -4.50 -8.07
CA ASP A 192 -31.48 -5.43 -8.49
C ASP A 192 -32.90 -4.94 -8.11
N SER A 193 -33.02 -3.67 -7.70
CA SER A 193 -34.27 -2.96 -7.36
C SER A 193 -34.45 -1.76 -8.26
#